data_AF-A0A7X6Y9Y7-F1
#
_entry.id   AF-A0A7X6Y9Y7-F1
#
_cell.length_a   1.000
_cell.length_b   1.000
_cell.length_c   1.000
_cell.angle_alpha   90.00
_cell.angle_beta   90.00
_cell.angle_gamma   90.00
#
_symmetry.space_group_name_H-M   'P 1'
#
loop_
_entity.id
_entity.type
_entity.pdbx_description
1 polymer ?
#
loop_
_entity_poly.entity_id
_entity_poly.type
_entity_poly.pdbx_seq_one_letter_code
_entity_poly.pdbx_strand_id
1 'polypeptide(L)'
;MMLLATLLLAAGVSLEIAPQGTADMTGAVMDAVDAARAAGGGEIRFAKGAYHFRSPSRMRFFVSNHDNPDPRNVFVPLTNVTDVALVAGSADFVFHGEGVGLMLSDARNVTVRGIRLDYAVPFFTEARFMRYDGGCPVVRTAPPQFALAVEDGKLVSVGEGWKGKPRLAGVFSHKTGVFGGWRWFDGKATDLGGGVFRIEDDWRKVRFAAPPEPDDVIQIRDGYRPNPTVFVCRARGTVFEDCVIHSSAGIGILAQRSENITVRGSGRAEERKAGSFVKPGAGRLTSLQADATHFSNCKGKITVENCLFEGMSDDAINVHSTCLMIETKPAADRILCRYKHKQSVGFEVFLPGESLRYIRARTLETAEKTVKVMSAEMKAFDLVELTLAEPVPAGIGVGDAVENADWQPAVDFKRNIVRNSTPRATLFTTPGRVLCEGNLFDHVAGQAVHMSADARDWYESGACSDVTVRGNVFRDCMICGGKGVIQIDPNVKDLKAQKARYHRNILIEDNVFEQEIGPLVFARSVSNLVWRANRVTGDKSFDIEFCEGVKFDEP
;
A
#
# COMPACT_ATOMS: atom_id res chain seq x y z
N MET A 1 -5.21 51.05 11.01
CA MET A 1 -6.41 50.59 10.27
C MET A 1 -6.25 49.11 10.01
N MET A 2 -6.86 48.27 10.85
CA MET A 2 -6.98 46.82 10.61
C MET A 2 -7.91 46.62 9.42
N LEU A 3 -7.41 46.04 8.33
CA LEU A 3 -8.27 45.48 7.31
C LEU A 3 -8.65 44.07 7.76
N LEU A 4 -9.87 43.93 8.27
CA LEU A 4 -10.56 42.65 8.37
C LEU A 4 -10.63 42.06 6.96
N ALA A 5 -9.91 40.97 6.71
CA ALA A 5 -10.21 40.09 5.60
C ALA A 5 -11.44 39.26 6.02
N THR A 6 -12.59 39.67 5.51
CA THR A 6 -13.85 38.94 5.62
C THR A 6 -13.67 37.57 4.97
N LEU A 7 -13.50 36.53 5.78
CA LEU A 7 -13.61 35.15 5.33
C LEU A 7 -15.07 34.96 4.89
N LEU A 8 -15.32 34.79 3.59
CA LEU A 8 -16.54 34.14 3.16
C LEU A 8 -16.49 32.71 3.71
N LEU A 9 -17.17 32.47 4.82
CA LEU A 9 -17.63 31.13 5.17
C LEU A 9 -18.54 30.69 4.02
N ALA A 10 -18.05 29.79 3.18
CA ALA A 10 -18.92 29.05 2.29
C ALA A 10 -20.00 28.37 3.14
N ALA A 11 -21.26 28.43 2.68
CA ALA A 11 -22.40 27.82 3.34
C ALA A 11 -22.08 26.35 3.69
N GLY A 12 -21.98 26.03 4.98
CA GLY A 12 -21.69 24.68 5.44
C GLY A 12 -22.37 24.43 6.77
N VAL A 13 -22.75 23.19 7.02
CA VAL A 13 -23.39 22.77 8.30
C VAL A 13 -22.35 22.28 9.29
N SER A 14 -22.61 22.47 10.59
CA SER A 14 -21.87 21.78 11.64
C SER A 14 -22.81 20.80 12.33
N LEU A 15 -22.40 19.54 12.38
CA LEU A 15 -23.19 18.43 12.89
C LEU A 15 -22.41 17.73 13.99
N GLU A 16 -23.05 17.32 15.08
CA GLU A 16 -22.43 16.56 16.16
C GLU A 16 -23.05 15.17 16.25
N ILE A 17 -22.20 14.15 16.37
CA ILE A 17 -22.60 12.75 16.56
C ILE A 17 -21.94 12.24 17.83
N ALA A 18 -22.72 11.56 18.67
CA ALA A 18 -22.25 10.87 19.87
C ALA A 18 -22.35 9.35 19.70
N PRO A 19 -21.45 8.56 20.30
CA PRO A 19 -21.51 7.10 20.22
C PRO A 19 -22.68 6.56 21.05
N GLN A 20 -23.33 5.50 20.58
CA GLN A 20 -24.48 4.88 21.24
C GLN A 20 -24.15 3.46 21.73
N GLY A 21 -23.13 3.35 22.58
CA GLY A 21 -22.65 2.04 23.05
C GLY A 21 -22.23 1.15 21.89
N THR A 22 -22.80 -0.05 21.79
CA THR A 22 -22.56 -0.98 20.68
C THR A 22 -23.58 -0.88 19.54
N ALA A 23 -24.52 0.07 19.57
CA ALA A 23 -25.52 0.23 18.53
C ALA A 23 -24.89 0.53 17.15
N ASP A 24 -25.60 0.19 16.08
CA ASP A 24 -25.15 0.47 14.72
C ASP A 24 -25.28 1.97 14.41
N MET A 25 -24.15 2.62 14.16
CA MET A 25 -24.04 4.04 13.88
C MET A 25 -24.08 4.36 12.38
N THR A 26 -24.15 3.36 11.48
CA THR A 26 -24.09 3.60 10.04
C THR A 26 -25.15 4.61 9.58
N GLY A 27 -26.42 4.44 9.97
CA GLY A 27 -27.50 5.34 9.56
C GLY A 27 -27.26 6.79 10.00
N ALA A 28 -26.97 7.00 11.29
CA ALA A 28 -26.75 8.35 11.84
C ALA A 28 -25.56 9.07 11.19
N VAL A 29 -24.49 8.36 10.87
CA VAL A 29 -23.34 8.94 10.16
C VAL A 29 -23.69 9.28 8.72
N MET A 30 -24.43 8.42 8.03
CA MET A 30 -24.84 8.67 6.65
C MET A 30 -25.84 9.83 6.54
N ASP A 31 -26.78 9.95 7.47
CA ASP A 31 -27.69 11.11 7.55
C ASP A 31 -26.91 12.42 7.69
N ALA A 32 -25.84 12.43 8.50
CA ALA A 32 -24.98 13.60 8.65
C ALA A 32 -24.16 13.91 7.38
N VAL A 33 -23.65 12.87 6.70
CA VAL A 33 -22.95 13.03 5.41
C VAL A 33 -23.90 13.61 4.35
N ASP A 34 -25.13 13.13 4.29
CA ASP A 34 -26.13 13.62 3.33
C ASP A 34 -26.55 15.05 3.65
N ALA A 35 -26.70 15.41 4.92
CA ALA A 35 -26.95 16.79 5.34
C ALA A 35 -25.79 17.73 4.97
N ALA A 36 -24.55 17.30 5.19
CA ALA A 36 -23.36 18.07 4.77
C ALA A 36 -23.29 18.24 3.25
N ARG A 37 -23.58 17.17 2.49
CA ARG A 37 -23.63 17.22 1.02
C ARG A 37 -24.71 18.20 0.55
N ALA A 38 -25.92 18.12 1.10
CA ALA A 38 -27.05 18.98 0.74
C ALA A 38 -26.78 20.46 1.05
N ALA A 39 -25.98 20.75 2.07
CA ALA A 39 -25.55 22.10 2.42
C ALA A 39 -24.41 22.65 1.55
N GLY A 40 -23.80 21.82 0.69
CA GLY A 40 -22.63 22.20 -0.11
C GLY A 40 -21.28 22.07 0.61
N GLY A 41 -21.27 21.47 1.81
CA GLY A 41 -20.09 21.31 2.66
C GLY A 41 -20.46 21.29 4.13
N GLY A 42 -19.52 20.93 5.00
CA GLY A 42 -19.75 20.95 6.44
C GLY A 42 -18.73 20.18 7.27
N GLU A 43 -18.81 20.38 8.58
CA GLU A 43 -18.02 19.66 9.57
C GLU A 43 -18.91 18.74 10.41
N ILE A 44 -18.62 17.45 10.35
CA ILE A 44 -19.25 16.40 11.15
C ILE A 44 -18.29 16.08 12.30
N ARG A 45 -18.67 16.50 13.52
CA ARG A 45 -17.88 16.34 14.75
C ARG A 45 -18.33 15.08 15.48
N PHE A 46 -17.39 14.20 15.79
CA PHE A 46 -17.60 12.99 16.57
C PHE A 46 -17.12 13.20 18.00
N ALA A 47 -18.02 13.01 18.96
CA ALA A 47 -17.63 12.91 20.36
C ALA A 47 -16.72 11.70 20.58
N LYS A 48 -15.88 11.73 21.62
CA LYS A 48 -14.96 10.64 21.95
C LYS A 48 -15.73 9.35 22.23
N GLY A 49 -15.31 8.25 21.60
CA GLY A 49 -15.81 6.90 21.89
C GLY A 49 -15.80 6.00 20.67
N ALA A 50 -16.41 4.82 20.82
CA ALA A 50 -16.50 3.81 19.77
C ALA A 50 -17.82 3.92 18.99
N TYR A 51 -17.71 3.91 17.67
CA TYR A 51 -18.82 3.92 16.72
C TYR A 51 -18.79 2.60 15.97
N HIS A 52 -19.83 1.80 16.13
CA HIS A 52 -19.91 0.48 15.49
C HIS A 52 -20.70 0.57 14.20
N PHE A 53 -20.20 -0.04 13.13
CA PHE A 53 -20.82 -0.03 11.81
C PHE A 53 -21.17 -1.46 11.39
N ARG A 54 -22.45 -1.76 11.17
CA ARG A 54 -22.97 -3.11 10.83
C ARG A 54 -23.80 -3.18 9.56
N SER A 55 -24.32 -2.06 9.09
CA SER A 55 -25.19 -2.01 7.91
C SER A 55 -24.49 -1.40 6.70
N PRO A 56 -23.51 -2.08 6.05
CA PRO A 56 -22.81 -1.52 4.90
C PRO A 56 -23.71 -1.40 3.66
N SER A 57 -23.40 -0.43 2.82
CA SER A 57 -23.96 -0.32 1.46
C SER A 57 -23.29 -1.34 0.53
N ARG A 58 -24.04 -1.90 -0.44
CA ARG A 58 -23.48 -2.75 -1.51
C ARG A 58 -23.20 -1.92 -2.75
N MET A 59 -21.95 -1.84 -3.18
CA MET A 59 -21.50 -0.99 -4.27
C MET A 59 -20.62 -1.76 -5.27
N ARG A 60 -20.59 -1.30 -6.52
CA ARG A 60 -19.78 -1.90 -7.60
C ARG A 60 -18.69 -0.95 -8.04
N PHE A 61 -17.44 -1.35 -7.85
CA PHE A 61 -16.27 -0.59 -8.28
C PHE A 61 -15.02 -1.47 -8.28
N PHE A 62 -14.06 -1.08 -9.10
CA PHE A 62 -12.74 -1.69 -9.14
C PHE A 62 -11.77 -0.95 -8.24
N VAL A 63 -10.88 -1.72 -7.64
CA VAL A 63 -9.88 -1.26 -6.69
C VAL A 63 -8.53 -1.80 -7.16
N SER A 64 -7.60 -0.93 -7.51
CA SER A 64 -6.26 -1.36 -7.92
C SER A 64 -5.55 -2.09 -6.77
N ASN A 65 -4.68 -3.02 -7.12
CA ASN A 65 -3.87 -3.83 -6.19
C ASN A 65 -4.71 -4.65 -5.18
N HIS A 66 -6.01 -4.83 -5.45
CA HIS A 66 -6.93 -5.66 -4.67
C HIS A 66 -7.61 -6.71 -5.54
N ASP A 67 -8.06 -7.79 -4.91
CA ASP A 67 -9.05 -8.65 -5.54
C ASP A 67 -10.36 -7.85 -5.76
N ASN A 68 -11.14 -8.24 -6.78
CA ASN A 68 -12.33 -7.52 -7.21
C ASN A 68 -13.63 -8.35 -7.07
N PRO A 69 -14.06 -8.71 -5.83
CA PRO A 69 -15.41 -9.19 -5.59
C PRO A 69 -16.46 -8.16 -6.05
N ASP A 70 -17.53 -8.67 -6.66
CA ASP A 70 -18.68 -7.88 -7.08
C ASP A 70 -19.97 -8.51 -6.50
N PRO A 71 -20.77 -7.77 -5.72
CA PRO A 71 -20.54 -6.40 -5.23
C PRO A 71 -19.70 -6.35 -3.94
N ARG A 72 -19.20 -5.16 -3.58
CA ARG A 72 -18.47 -4.91 -2.32
C ARG A 72 -19.36 -4.26 -1.27
N ASN A 73 -19.07 -4.54 0.00
CA ASN A 73 -19.61 -3.82 1.14
C ASN A 73 -18.80 -2.54 1.40
N VAL A 74 -19.48 -1.43 1.68
CA VAL A 74 -18.88 -0.16 2.09
C VAL A 74 -19.64 0.40 3.29
N PHE A 75 -18.98 0.57 4.42
CA PHE A 75 -19.63 1.00 5.66
C PHE A 75 -19.92 2.50 5.68
N VAL A 76 -18.96 3.33 5.27
CA VAL A 76 -19.10 4.79 5.25
C VAL A 76 -18.71 5.36 3.87
N PRO A 77 -19.66 5.39 2.90
CA PRO A 77 -19.42 5.97 1.58
C PRO A 77 -19.65 7.49 1.51
N LEU A 78 -18.58 8.28 1.44
CA LEU A 78 -18.62 9.70 1.08
C LEU A 78 -18.45 9.85 -0.43
N THR A 79 -19.56 9.76 -1.15
CA THR A 79 -19.63 9.94 -2.61
C THR A 79 -20.06 11.36 -2.98
N ASN A 80 -19.51 11.96 -4.03
CA ASN A 80 -19.95 13.26 -4.55
C ASN A 80 -20.03 14.37 -3.46
N VAL A 81 -19.02 14.45 -2.60
CA VAL A 81 -18.95 15.47 -1.53
C VAL A 81 -17.90 16.52 -1.83
N THR A 82 -18.15 17.77 -1.43
CA THR A 82 -17.21 18.88 -1.55
C THR A 82 -17.13 19.61 -0.22
N ASP A 83 -15.93 19.98 0.23
CA ASP A 83 -15.69 20.76 1.45
C ASP A 83 -16.30 20.13 2.71
N VAL A 84 -16.08 18.80 2.89
CA VAL A 84 -16.57 18.03 4.05
C VAL A 84 -15.41 17.63 4.98
N ALA A 85 -15.61 17.82 6.28
CA ALA A 85 -14.67 17.40 7.31
C ALA A 85 -15.32 16.42 8.30
N LEU A 86 -14.71 15.25 8.49
CA LEU A 86 -15.00 14.33 9.60
C LEU A 86 -13.97 14.60 10.70
N VAL A 87 -14.41 15.10 11.85
CA VAL A 87 -13.51 15.58 12.91
C VAL A 87 -13.81 14.92 14.24
N ALA A 88 -12.80 14.34 14.87
CA ALA A 88 -12.87 13.82 16.22
C ALA A 88 -11.66 14.28 17.03
N GLY A 89 -11.81 14.38 18.35
CA GLY A 89 -10.65 14.43 19.25
C GLY A 89 -9.99 13.05 19.43
N SER A 90 -10.80 11.98 19.37
CA SER A 90 -10.39 10.57 19.33
C SER A 90 -11.66 9.71 19.19
N ALA A 91 -12.00 9.27 17.98
CA ALA A 91 -13.12 8.35 17.75
C ALA A 91 -12.62 7.01 17.17
N ASP A 92 -13.12 5.89 17.69
CA ASP A 92 -12.83 4.55 17.18
C ASP A 92 -13.98 4.11 16.27
N PHE A 93 -13.73 3.99 14.97
CA PHE A 93 -14.66 3.39 14.01
C PHE A 93 -14.39 1.88 13.97
N VAL A 94 -15.37 1.10 14.43
CA VAL A 94 -15.27 -0.36 14.54
C VAL A 94 -16.23 -0.99 13.54
N PHE A 95 -15.66 -1.56 12.48
CA PHE A 95 -16.42 -2.22 11.43
C PHE A 95 -16.67 -3.70 11.77
N HIS A 96 -17.91 -4.12 11.57
CA HIS A 96 -18.37 -5.49 11.82
C HIS A 96 -18.64 -6.20 10.50
N GLY A 97 -17.72 -7.09 10.12
CA GLY A 97 -17.76 -7.82 8.86
C GLY A 97 -16.71 -7.40 7.84
N GLU A 98 -16.69 -8.08 6.70
CA GLU A 98 -15.80 -7.77 5.58
C GLU A 98 -16.38 -6.65 4.69
N GLY A 99 -15.57 -5.62 4.43
CA GLY A 99 -15.94 -4.50 3.55
C GLY A 99 -14.95 -3.33 3.64
N VAL A 100 -15.12 -2.33 2.79
CA VAL A 100 -14.39 -1.06 2.88
C VAL A 100 -14.95 -0.24 4.04
N GLY A 101 -14.08 0.18 4.96
CA GLY A 101 -14.48 0.98 6.12
C GLY A 101 -14.96 2.37 5.72
N LEU A 102 -14.10 3.14 5.05
CA LEU A 102 -14.36 4.50 4.60
C LEU A 102 -14.05 4.64 3.12
N MET A 103 -15.00 5.16 2.33
CA MET A 103 -14.80 5.44 0.91
C MET A 103 -14.97 6.93 0.64
N LEU A 104 -14.01 7.52 -0.09
CA LEU A 104 -14.10 8.85 -0.66
C LEU A 104 -14.11 8.70 -2.19
N SER A 105 -15.26 8.94 -2.83
CA SER A 105 -15.40 8.84 -4.29
C SER A 105 -15.94 10.11 -4.87
N ASP A 106 -15.33 10.58 -5.96
CA ASP A 106 -15.79 11.79 -6.66
C ASP A 106 -15.87 12.98 -5.68
N ALA A 107 -14.84 13.09 -4.85
CA ALA A 107 -14.82 13.96 -3.67
C ALA A 107 -13.79 15.09 -3.81
N ARG A 108 -14.09 16.26 -3.26
CA ARG A 108 -13.19 17.41 -3.29
C ARG A 108 -13.04 18.03 -1.91
N ASN A 109 -11.80 18.36 -1.53
CA ASN A 109 -11.49 19.05 -0.28
C ASN A 109 -12.08 18.33 0.94
N VAL A 110 -11.73 17.05 1.13
CA VAL A 110 -12.20 16.24 2.25
C VAL A 110 -11.12 16.12 3.32
N THR A 111 -11.49 16.39 4.57
CA THR A 111 -10.61 16.18 5.73
C THR A 111 -11.17 15.10 6.64
N VAL A 112 -10.34 14.17 7.06
CA VAL A 112 -10.66 13.18 8.10
C VAL A 112 -9.63 13.37 9.20
N ARG A 113 -10.08 13.68 10.42
CA ARG A 113 -9.21 14.03 11.53
C ARG A 113 -9.54 13.31 12.82
N GLY A 114 -8.52 12.72 13.47
CA GLY A 114 -8.63 12.14 14.81
C GLY A 114 -9.46 10.86 14.89
N ILE A 115 -9.65 10.17 13.75
CA ILE A 115 -10.44 8.94 13.65
C ILE A 115 -9.51 7.74 13.53
N ARG A 116 -9.76 6.72 14.34
CA ARG A 116 -9.08 5.42 14.31
C ARG A 116 -10.01 4.40 13.68
N LEU A 117 -9.51 3.62 12.73
CA LEU A 117 -10.26 2.63 11.98
C LEU A 117 -9.78 1.23 12.36
N ASP A 118 -10.71 0.35 12.75
CA ASP A 118 -10.42 -1.03 13.10
C ASP A 118 -11.61 -1.93 12.72
N TYR A 119 -11.36 -3.24 12.70
CA TYR A 119 -12.39 -4.25 12.50
C TYR A 119 -12.54 -5.08 13.77
N ALA A 120 -13.77 -5.48 14.09
CA ALA A 120 -14.05 -6.25 15.30
C ALA A 120 -13.27 -7.58 15.36
N VAL A 121 -13.05 -8.20 14.19
CA VAL A 121 -12.22 -9.40 14.01
C VAL A 121 -11.22 -9.14 12.88
N PRO A 122 -9.90 -9.37 13.07
CA PRO A 122 -8.90 -9.20 12.02
C PRO A 122 -9.04 -10.26 10.93
N PHE A 123 -8.60 -9.93 9.70
CA PHE A 123 -8.71 -10.81 8.53
C PHE A 123 -7.59 -11.85 8.41
N PHE A 124 -6.74 -11.96 9.42
CA PHE A 124 -5.65 -12.93 9.54
C PHE A 124 -5.76 -13.68 10.86
N THR A 125 -5.05 -14.79 10.95
CA THR A 125 -4.91 -15.55 12.20
C THR A 125 -3.49 -15.40 12.72
N GLU A 126 -3.31 -15.19 14.02
CA GLU A 126 -2.04 -15.44 14.70
C GLU A 126 -2.17 -16.67 15.60
N ALA A 127 -1.20 -17.57 15.48
CA ALA A 127 -1.11 -18.78 16.28
C ALA A 127 0.24 -18.83 17.00
N ARG A 128 0.29 -19.44 18.18
CA ARG A 128 1.56 -19.74 18.88
C ARG A 128 2.09 -21.07 18.40
N PHE A 129 3.33 -21.09 17.92
CA PHE A 129 4.03 -22.34 17.65
C PHE A 129 4.26 -23.09 18.97
N MET A 130 3.97 -24.39 18.98
CA MET A 130 4.15 -25.23 20.17
C MET A 130 5.37 -26.13 20.03
N ARG A 131 5.44 -26.88 18.92
CA ARG A 131 6.47 -27.89 18.65
C ARG A 131 6.34 -28.39 17.22
N TYR A 132 7.32 -29.19 16.80
CA TYR A 132 7.17 -30.07 15.64
C TYR A 132 6.59 -31.43 16.04
N ASP A 133 5.74 -31.98 15.17
CA ASP A 133 5.29 -33.37 15.21
C ASP A 133 5.53 -34.03 13.85
N GLY A 134 6.53 -34.91 13.77
CA GLY A 134 7.00 -35.48 12.51
C GLY A 134 7.51 -34.42 11.51
N GLY A 135 7.94 -33.25 11.99
CA GLY A 135 8.38 -32.10 11.17
C GLY A 135 7.28 -31.11 10.79
N CYS A 136 6.03 -31.45 11.04
CA CYS A 136 4.89 -30.59 10.85
C CYS A 136 4.71 -29.67 12.07
N PRO A 137 4.47 -28.36 11.89
CA PRO A 137 4.29 -27.46 13.03
C PRO A 137 2.92 -27.71 13.70
N VAL A 138 2.94 -27.79 15.03
CA VAL A 138 1.75 -27.79 15.87
C VAL A 138 1.58 -26.39 16.45
N VAL A 139 0.41 -25.80 16.27
CA VAL A 139 0.11 -24.41 16.63
C VAL A 139 -1.15 -24.31 17.48
N ARG A 140 -1.22 -23.29 18.34
CA ARG A 140 -2.39 -22.99 19.18
C ARG A 140 -2.92 -21.59 18.88
N THR A 141 -4.23 -21.45 18.70
CA THR A 141 -4.88 -20.15 18.46
C THR A 141 -5.68 -19.65 19.65
N ALA A 142 -6.08 -18.38 19.60
CA ALA A 142 -6.92 -17.73 20.60
C ALA A 142 -8.24 -17.23 19.97
N PRO A 143 -9.30 -18.06 19.90
CA PRO A 143 -10.61 -17.61 19.47
C PRO A 143 -11.25 -16.65 20.50
N PRO A 144 -12.18 -15.76 20.10
CA PRO A 144 -12.70 -15.61 18.74
C PRO A 144 -11.79 -14.79 17.80
N GLN A 145 -10.80 -14.07 18.33
CA GLN A 145 -9.97 -13.14 17.56
C GLN A 145 -9.18 -13.83 16.43
N PHE A 146 -8.66 -15.03 16.69
CA PHE A 146 -7.86 -15.83 15.75
C PHE A 146 -8.47 -17.21 15.51
N ALA A 147 -9.77 -17.27 15.29
CA ALA A 147 -10.45 -18.53 15.06
C ALA A 147 -9.92 -19.24 13.80
N LEU A 148 -9.63 -20.53 13.96
CA LEU A 148 -9.34 -21.49 12.90
C LEU A 148 -10.30 -22.67 13.03
N ALA A 149 -10.59 -23.29 11.90
CA ALA A 149 -11.29 -24.57 11.80
C ALA A 149 -10.57 -25.47 10.79
N VAL A 150 -10.91 -26.76 10.80
CA VAL A 150 -10.55 -27.70 9.73
C VAL A 150 -11.83 -28.11 9.00
N GLU A 151 -11.91 -27.81 7.71
CA GLU A 151 -13.00 -28.21 6.83
C GLU A 151 -12.40 -29.01 5.66
N ASP A 152 -12.93 -30.22 5.41
CA ASP A 152 -12.42 -31.14 4.38
C ASP A 152 -10.90 -31.36 4.45
N GLY A 153 -10.35 -31.45 5.67
CA GLY A 153 -8.92 -31.68 5.92
C GLY A 153 -8.02 -30.46 5.67
N LYS A 154 -8.59 -29.25 5.52
CA LYS A 154 -7.84 -28.01 5.31
C LYS A 154 -8.16 -26.96 6.37
N LEU A 155 -7.16 -26.17 6.76
CA LEU A 155 -7.36 -24.98 7.58
C LEU A 155 -8.31 -24.00 6.89
N VAL A 156 -9.17 -23.41 7.71
CA VAL A 156 -10.05 -22.30 7.37
C VAL A 156 -9.92 -21.25 8.46
N SER A 157 -9.54 -20.03 8.10
CA SER A 157 -9.63 -18.88 9.00
C SER A 157 -11.08 -18.41 9.04
N VAL A 158 -11.59 -18.11 10.23
CA VAL A 158 -13.00 -17.75 10.43
C VAL A 158 -13.08 -16.40 11.14
N GLY A 159 -13.89 -15.49 10.61
CA GLY A 159 -14.24 -14.25 11.28
C GLY A 159 -15.70 -13.86 11.09
N GLU A 160 -16.01 -12.59 11.32
CA GLU A 160 -17.39 -12.09 11.24
C GLU A 160 -17.83 -12.01 9.77
N GLY A 161 -18.62 -12.99 9.31
CA GLY A 161 -19.19 -12.99 7.95
C GLY A 161 -18.19 -13.31 6.82
N TRP A 162 -16.98 -13.78 7.14
CA TRP A 162 -15.97 -14.18 6.14
C TRP A 162 -15.24 -15.46 6.57
N LYS A 163 -14.73 -16.17 5.57
CA LYS A 163 -13.84 -17.33 5.73
C LYS A 163 -12.65 -17.18 4.79
N GLY A 164 -11.45 -17.43 5.30
CA GLY A 164 -10.22 -17.41 4.53
C GLY A 164 -9.69 -18.82 4.26
N LYS A 165 -8.89 -18.98 3.20
CA LYS A 165 -8.23 -20.25 2.84
C LYS A 165 -6.71 -20.13 3.00
N PRO A 166 -6.17 -20.32 4.22
CA PRO A 166 -4.75 -20.22 4.49
C PRO A 166 -3.85 -20.94 3.49
N ARG A 167 -2.82 -20.23 3.03
CA ARG A 167 -1.77 -20.76 2.15
C ARG A 167 -0.39 -20.17 2.40
N LEU A 168 -0.29 -19.20 3.31
CA LEU A 168 0.94 -18.50 3.65
C LEU A 168 1.06 -18.38 5.17
N ALA A 169 2.23 -18.72 5.68
CA ALA A 169 2.59 -18.59 7.09
C ALA A 169 3.84 -17.72 7.25
N GLY A 170 3.76 -16.68 8.07
CA GLY A 170 4.89 -15.84 8.47
C GLY A 170 5.30 -16.15 9.89
N VAL A 171 6.59 -16.34 10.13
CA VAL A 171 7.12 -16.67 11.47
C VAL A 171 7.72 -15.42 12.10
N PHE A 172 7.38 -15.15 13.35
CA PHE A 172 7.93 -14.04 14.13
C PHE A 172 8.42 -14.54 15.48
N SER A 173 9.60 -14.07 15.88
CA SER A 173 10.16 -14.41 17.19
C SER A 173 9.29 -13.85 18.32
N HIS A 174 8.94 -14.67 19.30
CA HIS A 174 8.26 -14.19 20.50
C HIS A 174 9.13 -13.32 21.40
N LYS A 175 10.47 -13.43 21.27
CA LYS A 175 11.45 -12.70 22.08
C LYS A 175 11.65 -11.27 21.57
N THR A 176 11.75 -11.12 20.25
CA THR A 176 12.12 -9.85 19.62
C THR A 176 11.01 -9.24 18.77
N GLY A 177 10.00 -10.02 18.38
CA GLY A 177 8.99 -9.62 17.38
C GLY A 177 9.52 -9.59 15.94
N VAL A 178 10.79 -9.94 15.72
CA VAL A 178 11.44 -9.89 14.40
C VAL A 178 10.93 -11.00 13.51
N PHE A 179 10.71 -10.67 12.24
CA PHE A 179 10.26 -11.58 11.21
C PHE A 179 11.37 -12.56 10.79
N GLY A 180 11.07 -13.86 10.82
CA GLY A 180 12.00 -14.96 10.53
C GLY A 180 11.83 -15.61 9.16
N GLY A 181 10.77 -15.26 8.40
CA GLY A 181 10.57 -15.74 7.03
C GLY A 181 9.17 -16.28 6.74
N TRP A 182 8.92 -16.49 5.45
CA TRP A 182 7.65 -16.96 4.90
C TRP A 182 7.67 -18.44 4.53
N ARG A 183 6.54 -19.11 4.71
CA ARG A 183 6.28 -20.47 4.20
C ARG A 183 4.94 -20.54 3.48
N TRP A 184 4.99 -20.83 2.18
CA TRP A 184 3.83 -21.26 1.41
C TRP A 184 3.50 -22.72 1.71
N PHE A 185 2.22 -23.03 1.90
CA PHE A 185 1.75 -24.39 2.19
C PHE A 185 0.37 -24.63 1.54
N ASP A 186 -0.04 -25.89 1.42
CA ASP A 186 -1.26 -26.28 0.68
C ASP A 186 -2.57 -26.21 1.49
N GLY A 187 -2.47 -25.73 2.74
CA GLY A 187 -3.58 -25.57 3.66
C GLY A 187 -3.96 -26.81 4.45
N LYS A 188 -3.40 -28.00 4.19
CA LYS A 188 -3.79 -29.22 4.90
C LYS A 188 -3.49 -29.13 6.39
N ALA A 189 -4.43 -29.60 7.21
CA ALA A 189 -4.26 -29.63 8.66
C ALA A 189 -5.15 -30.65 9.35
N THR A 190 -4.75 -31.01 10.56
CA THR A 190 -5.50 -31.83 11.50
C THR A 190 -5.86 -30.99 12.73
N ASP A 191 -7.14 -31.01 13.13
CA ASP A 191 -7.59 -30.45 14.41
C ASP A 191 -7.26 -31.44 15.54
N LEU A 192 -6.47 -31.00 16.51
CA LEU A 192 -6.07 -31.79 17.67
C LEU A 192 -6.94 -31.50 18.91
N GLY A 193 -7.94 -30.64 18.78
CA GLY A 193 -8.82 -30.21 19.85
C GLY A 193 -8.25 -29.05 20.69
N GLY A 194 -9.14 -28.32 21.38
CA GLY A 194 -8.74 -27.25 22.31
C GLY A 194 -8.08 -26.03 21.65
N GLY A 195 -8.36 -25.78 20.37
CA GLY A 195 -7.73 -24.70 19.59
C GLY A 195 -6.30 -25.01 19.15
N VAL A 196 -5.92 -26.30 19.12
CA VAL A 196 -4.61 -26.78 18.69
C VAL A 196 -4.73 -27.47 17.33
N PHE A 197 -3.88 -27.08 16.40
CA PHE A 197 -3.89 -27.58 15.02
C PHE A 197 -2.50 -28.06 14.61
N ARG A 198 -2.42 -29.13 13.84
CA ARG A 198 -1.20 -29.57 13.16
C ARG A 198 -1.30 -29.20 11.69
N ILE A 199 -0.39 -28.37 11.18
CA ILE A 199 -0.32 -28.05 9.74
C ILE A 199 0.46 -29.17 9.06
N GLU A 200 -0.16 -29.84 8.09
CA GLU A 200 0.39 -31.03 7.42
C GLU A 200 1.42 -30.66 6.34
N ASP A 201 2.51 -30.00 6.76
CA ASP A 201 3.62 -29.58 5.89
C ASP A 201 4.95 -29.67 6.67
N ASP A 202 5.93 -30.42 6.17
CA ASP A 202 7.21 -30.64 6.86
C ASP A 202 8.14 -29.42 6.74
N TRP A 203 8.15 -28.60 7.79
CA TRP A 203 8.88 -27.33 7.83
C TRP A 203 10.36 -27.48 8.15
N ARG A 204 10.83 -28.67 8.54
CA ARG A 204 12.27 -28.91 8.76
C ARG A 204 13.08 -28.85 7.45
N LYS A 205 12.41 -28.98 6.30
CA LYS A 205 13.00 -28.86 4.96
C LYS A 205 12.99 -27.42 4.45
N VAL A 206 12.45 -26.49 5.22
CA VAL A 206 12.30 -25.07 4.86
C VAL A 206 13.42 -24.28 5.49
N ARG A 207 14.00 -23.37 4.71
CA ARG A 207 14.98 -22.42 5.23
C ARG A 207 14.25 -21.18 5.76
N PHE A 208 14.19 -21.06 7.07
CA PHE A 208 13.88 -19.81 7.77
C PHE A 208 15.19 -19.11 8.17
N ALA A 209 15.12 -17.82 8.54
CA ALA A 209 16.26 -17.14 9.16
C ALA A 209 16.67 -17.83 10.47
N ALA A 210 15.66 -18.23 11.25
CA ALA A 210 15.80 -19.15 12.38
C ALA A 210 14.60 -20.12 12.41
N PRO A 211 14.79 -21.41 12.74
CA PRO A 211 13.67 -22.33 12.94
C PRO A 211 12.73 -21.83 14.06
N PRO A 212 11.39 -21.94 13.89
CA PRO A 212 10.44 -21.60 14.94
C PRO A 212 10.73 -22.30 16.28
N GLU A 213 10.70 -21.54 17.36
CA GLU A 213 10.79 -21.99 18.75
C GLU A 213 9.42 -21.92 19.44
N PRO A 214 9.18 -22.68 20.52
CA PRO A 214 7.95 -22.57 21.30
C PRO A 214 7.60 -21.11 21.63
N ASP A 215 6.31 -20.78 21.49
CA ASP A 215 5.69 -19.47 21.64
C ASP A 215 5.93 -18.44 20.54
N ASP A 216 6.78 -18.71 19.55
CA ASP A 216 6.88 -17.89 18.33
C ASP A 216 5.50 -17.71 17.67
N VAL A 217 5.28 -16.54 17.09
CA VAL A 217 4.01 -16.21 16.42
C VAL A 217 4.08 -16.69 14.98
N ILE A 218 3.12 -17.53 14.61
CA ILE A 218 2.86 -17.91 13.23
C ILE A 218 1.64 -17.12 12.77
N GLN A 219 1.88 -16.12 11.91
CA GLN A 219 0.83 -15.41 11.21
C GLN A 219 0.36 -16.25 10.02
N ILE A 220 -0.91 -16.59 9.99
CA ILE A 220 -1.53 -17.46 8.99
C ILE A 220 -2.47 -16.62 8.11
N ARG A 221 -2.28 -16.70 6.80
CA ARG A 221 -2.95 -15.85 5.81
C ARG A 221 -3.31 -16.62 4.54
N ASP A 222 -4.32 -16.14 3.83
CA ASP A 222 -4.69 -16.62 2.51
C ASP A 222 -4.19 -15.71 1.37
N GLY A 223 -3.77 -14.49 1.68
CA GLY A 223 -3.31 -13.51 0.69
C GLY A 223 -4.42 -12.97 -0.22
N TYR A 224 -5.69 -13.21 0.10
CA TYR A 224 -6.83 -12.54 -0.52
C TYR A 224 -6.88 -11.10 -0.02
N ARG A 225 -7.06 -10.13 -0.92
CA ARG A 225 -7.11 -8.70 -0.59
C ARG A 225 -8.42 -8.11 -1.11
N PRO A 226 -9.57 -8.42 -0.49
CA PRO A 226 -10.86 -7.99 -1.03
C PRO A 226 -11.12 -6.52 -0.78
N ASN A 227 -10.67 -5.91 0.32
CA ASN A 227 -11.09 -4.55 0.63
C ASN A 227 -9.96 -3.76 1.30
N PRO A 228 -9.65 -2.55 0.81
CA PRO A 228 -8.88 -1.61 1.62
C PRO A 228 -9.75 -1.11 2.77
N THR A 229 -9.12 -0.63 3.85
CA THR A 229 -9.88 0.01 4.94
C THR A 229 -10.39 1.39 4.52
N VAL A 230 -9.54 2.15 3.83
CA VAL A 230 -9.86 3.45 3.25
C VAL A 230 -9.64 3.40 1.74
N PHE A 231 -10.69 3.69 0.98
CA PHE A 231 -10.64 3.77 -0.48
C PHE A 231 -10.86 5.21 -0.95
N VAL A 232 -9.90 5.77 -1.69
CA VAL A 232 -9.99 7.11 -2.27
C VAL A 232 -9.94 7.00 -3.79
N CYS A 233 -10.98 7.44 -4.48
CA CYS A 233 -11.08 7.32 -5.93
C CYS A 233 -11.65 8.60 -6.55
N ARG A 234 -11.03 9.09 -7.64
CA ARG A 234 -11.47 10.32 -8.31
C ARG A 234 -11.64 11.49 -7.33
N ALA A 235 -10.72 11.61 -6.38
CA ALA A 235 -10.77 12.64 -5.35
C ALA A 235 -9.66 13.68 -5.52
N ARG A 236 -9.90 14.90 -5.05
CA ARG A 236 -8.92 15.99 -5.06
C ARG A 236 -8.84 16.73 -3.74
N GLY A 237 -7.65 16.86 -3.18
CA GLY A 237 -7.43 17.59 -1.93
C GLY A 237 -7.97 16.82 -0.73
N THR A 238 -7.43 15.63 -0.48
CA THR A 238 -7.82 14.79 0.65
C THR A 238 -6.77 14.85 1.75
N VAL A 239 -7.19 15.08 2.98
CA VAL A 239 -6.30 15.14 4.16
C VAL A 239 -6.77 14.15 5.22
N PHE A 240 -5.87 13.23 5.61
CA PHE A 240 -5.98 12.42 6.80
C PHE A 240 -5.02 12.98 7.85
N GLU A 241 -5.55 13.52 8.94
CA GLU A 241 -4.76 14.11 10.03
C GLU A 241 -5.03 13.37 11.34
N ASP A 242 -4.00 12.87 12.01
CA ASP A 242 -4.17 12.09 13.25
C ASP A 242 -5.13 10.89 13.09
N CYS A 243 -5.04 10.21 11.94
CA CYS A 243 -5.83 9.02 11.63
C CYS A 243 -4.99 7.76 11.74
N VAL A 244 -5.53 6.72 12.39
CA VAL A 244 -4.84 5.44 12.60
C VAL A 244 -5.64 4.30 11.99
N ILE A 245 -4.98 3.37 11.31
CA ILE A 245 -5.59 2.11 10.87
C ILE A 245 -4.98 0.96 11.67
N HIS A 246 -5.81 0.22 12.39
CA HIS A 246 -5.36 -0.88 13.24
C HIS A 246 -5.41 -2.25 12.56
N SER A 247 -6.32 -2.43 11.59
CA SER A 247 -6.55 -3.67 10.85
C SER A 247 -7.06 -3.37 9.44
N SER A 248 -6.73 -4.22 8.47
CA SER A 248 -7.30 -4.19 7.11
C SER A 248 -7.37 -5.59 6.50
N ALA A 249 -8.40 -5.85 5.69
CA ALA A 249 -8.51 -7.03 4.83
C ALA A 249 -7.63 -6.93 3.57
N GLY A 250 -6.90 -5.83 3.43
CA GLY A 250 -6.03 -5.55 2.30
C GLY A 250 -5.14 -4.39 2.68
N ILE A 251 -5.11 -3.37 1.83
CA ILE A 251 -4.32 -2.15 2.06
C ILE A 251 -5.01 -1.26 3.09
N GLY A 252 -4.25 -0.51 3.88
CA GLY A 252 -4.80 0.48 4.81
C GLY A 252 -5.52 1.60 4.07
N ILE A 253 -4.76 2.48 3.44
CA ILE A 253 -5.25 3.56 2.57
C ILE A 253 -4.85 3.27 1.13
N LEU A 254 -5.83 3.02 0.26
CA LEU A 254 -5.58 2.97 -1.18
C LEU A 254 -6.23 4.17 -1.86
N ALA A 255 -5.41 4.98 -2.52
CA ALA A 255 -5.85 6.05 -3.41
C ALA A 255 -5.58 5.67 -4.87
N GLN A 256 -6.59 5.81 -5.70
CA GLN A 256 -6.45 5.68 -7.14
C GLN A 256 -7.08 6.87 -7.87
N ARG A 257 -6.53 7.24 -9.04
CA ARG A 257 -7.11 8.29 -9.89
C ARG A 257 -7.42 9.58 -9.13
N SER A 258 -6.56 9.94 -8.18
CA SER A 258 -6.77 11.04 -7.24
C SER A 258 -5.60 12.03 -7.23
N GLU A 259 -5.86 13.25 -6.80
CA GLU A 259 -4.91 14.37 -6.83
C GLU A 259 -4.76 15.00 -5.44
N ASN A 260 -3.52 15.30 -5.03
CA ASN A 260 -3.21 15.99 -3.78
C ASN A 260 -3.75 15.27 -2.54
N ILE A 261 -3.01 14.25 -2.08
CA ILE A 261 -3.37 13.44 -0.91
C ILE A 261 -2.34 13.65 0.20
N THR A 262 -2.81 13.92 1.41
CA THR A 262 -1.98 14.08 2.60
C THR A 262 -2.39 13.10 3.69
N VAL A 263 -1.43 12.41 4.28
CA VAL A 263 -1.57 11.60 5.49
C VAL A 263 -0.55 12.13 6.49
N ARG A 264 -0.99 12.67 7.64
CA ARG A 264 -0.06 13.29 8.59
C ARG A 264 -0.44 13.13 10.05
N GLY A 265 0.58 13.08 10.90
CA GLY A 265 0.45 13.33 12.33
C GLY A 265 0.66 14.81 12.67
N SER A 266 -0.16 15.36 13.55
CA SER A 266 0.01 16.70 14.15
C SER A 266 1.19 16.76 15.12
N GLY A 267 1.62 15.61 15.64
CA GLY A 267 2.80 15.44 16.50
C GLY A 267 3.89 14.60 15.81
N ARG A 268 4.89 14.15 16.57
CA ARG A 268 5.93 13.24 16.06
C ARG A 268 5.40 11.82 15.88
N ALA A 269 6.07 11.01 15.05
CA ALA A 269 5.66 9.62 14.78
C ALA A 269 5.58 8.76 16.05
N GLU A 270 6.46 9.00 17.03
CA GLU A 270 6.48 8.31 18.33
C GLU A 270 5.23 8.55 19.18
N GLU A 271 4.51 9.65 18.93
CA GLU A 271 3.24 9.96 19.62
C GLU A 271 2.08 9.11 19.09
N ARG A 272 2.29 8.34 18.02
CA ARG A 272 1.33 7.37 17.46
C ARG A 272 -0.03 7.98 17.14
N LYS A 273 -0.04 9.23 16.68
CA LYS A 273 -1.28 9.93 16.30
C LYS A 273 -1.77 9.53 14.91
N ALA A 274 -0.88 9.17 14.01
CA ALA A 274 -1.22 8.80 12.64
C ALA A 274 -0.42 7.59 12.14
N GLY A 275 -0.98 6.87 11.17
CA GLY A 275 -0.33 5.77 10.46
C GLY A 275 -1.08 4.45 10.63
N SER A 276 -0.34 3.35 10.65
CA SER A 276 -0.91 2.01 10.80
C SER A 276 -0.06 1.18 11.76
N PHE A 277 -0.68 0.74 12.85
CA PHE A 277 -0.04 -0.06 13.87
C PHE A 277 -1.08 -0.80 14.71
N VAL A 278 -0.65 -1.87 15.36
CA VAL A 278 -1.52 -2.68 16.21
C VAL A 278 -2.13 -1.84 17.33
N LYS A 279 -3.44 -1.99 17.55
CA LYS A 279 -4.13 -1.39 18.69
C LYS A 279 -3.48 -1.86 20.00
N PRO A 280 -3.02 -0.96 20.89
CA PRO A 280 -2.42 -1.35 22.15
C PRO A 280 -3.33 -2.31 22.94
N GLY A 281 -2.76 -3.40 23.45
CA GLY A 281 -3.49 -4.44 24.19
C GLY A 281 -4.28 -5.43 23.32
N ALA A 282 -4.23 -5.34 21.98
CA ALA A 282 -4.93 -6.28 21.09
C ALA A 282 -4.31 -7.68 21.02
N GLY A 283 -3.21 -7.95 21.75
CA GLY A 283 -2.61 -9.29 21.85
C GLY A 283 -2.05 -9.84 20.53
N ARG A 284 -1.70 -8.97 19.57
CA ARG A 284 -1.26 -9.34 18.22
C ARG A 284 -0.01 -8.58 17.78
N LEU A 285 0.74 -9.12 16.83
CA LEU A 285 1.91 -8.44 16.24
C LEU A 285 1.59 -7.75 14.91
N THR A 286 0.60 -8.27 14.20
CA THR A 286 0.23 -7.82 12.86
C THR A 286 -0.80 -6.70 12.92
N SER A 287 -0.55 -5.63 12.17
CA SER A 287 -1.55 -4.59 11.91
C SER A 287 -2.35 -4.92 10.64
N LEU A 288 -1.72 -4.90 9.47
CA LEU A 288 -2.39 -5.05 8.17
C LEU A 288 -1.91 -6.27 7.39
N GLN A 289 -2.78 -6.79 6.52
CA GLN A 289 -2.41 -7.86 5.59
C GLN A 289 -1.63 -7.36 4.37
N ALA A 290 -1.80 -6.11 3.96
CA ALA A 290 -1.07 -5.55 2.82
C ALA A 290 -0.42 -4.22 3.21
N ASP A 291 -0.26 -3.34 2.22
CA ASP A 291 0.40 -2.06 2.31
C ASP A 291 -0.33 -1.14 3.31
N ALA A 292 0.39 -0.28 4.01
CA ALA A 292 -0.25 0.72 4.86
C ALA A 292 -0.86 1.86 4.04
N THR A 293 -0.14 2.33 3.03
CA THR A 293 -0.61 3.36 2.09
C THR A 293 -0.19 2.99 0.67
N HIS A 294 -1.08 3.22 -0.30
CA HIS A 294 -0.83 2.85 -1.70
C HIS A 294 -1.50 3.84 -2.63
N PHE A 295 -0.76 4.33 -3.61
CA PHE A 295 -1.18 5.37 -4.52
C PHE A 295 -0.97 4.92 -5.97
N SER A 296 -2.06 4.56 -6.66
CA SER A 296 -2.05 4.05 -8.03
C SER A 296 -2.66 5.07 -9.00
N ASN A 297 -1.93 5.48 -10.04
CA ASN A 297 -2.37 6.52 -10.98
C ASN A 297 -2.88 7.76 -10.23
N CYS A 298 -2.09 8.29 -9.29
CA CYS A 298 -2.36 9.56 -8.61
C CYS A 298 -1.55 10.70 -9.26
N LYS A 299 -1.89 11.96 -8.98
CA LYS A 299 -1.16 13.12 -9.52
C LYS A 299 -1.06 14.27 -8.52
N GLY A 300 -0.36 15.34 -8.89
CA GLY A 300 -0.11 16.45 -7.99
C GLY A 300 0.91 16.04 -6.92
N LYS A 301 0.58 16.24 -5.64
CA LYS A 301 1.48 15.92 -4.53
C LYS A 301 0.89 14.88 -3.57
N ILE A 302 1.67 13.86 -3.24
CA ILE A 302 1.40 12.94 -2.14
C ILE A 302 2.32 13.32 -0.97
N THR A 303 1.76 13.52 0.22
CA THR A 303 2.52 13.80 1.44
C THR A 303 2.16 12.78 2.50
N VAL A 304 3.16 12.06 3.02
CA VAL A 304 3.02 11.16 4.17
C VAL A 304 4.07 11.54 5.20
N GLU A 305 3.65 12.13 6.31
CA GLU A 305 4.58 12.66 7.30
C GLU A 305 4.19 12.49 8.77
N ASN A 306 5.19 12.31 9.62
CA ASN A 306 5.02 12.12 11.07
C ASN A 306 4.10 10.93 11.44
N CYS A 307 4.13 9.85 10.67
CA CYS A 307 3.32 8.65 10.89
C CYS A 307 4.15 7.49 11.46
N LEU A 308 3.50 6.60 12.22
CA LEU A 308 4.04 5.29 12.60
C LEU A 308 3.44 4.20 11.70
N PHE A 309 4.29 3.43 11.04
CA PHE A 309 3.93 2.23 10.29
C PHE A 309 4.62 1.02 10.90
N GLU A 310 3.85 0.13 11.52
CA GLU A 310 4.36 -1.01 12.29
C GLU A 310 3.55 -2.29 12.10
N GLY A 311 4.23 -3.41 11.90
CA GLY A 311 3.63 -4.75 11.88
C GLY A 311 2.74 -5.04 10.67
N MET A 312 2.83 -4.22 9.62
CA MET A 312 2.10 -4.46 8.37
C MET A 312 2.80 -5.54 7.55
N SER A 313 1.99 -6.29 6.79
CA SER A 313 2.52 -7.39 6.01
C SER A 313 2.90 -7.06 4.56
N ASP A 314 2.92 -5.78 4.21
CA ASP A 314 3.49 -5.24 2.97
C ASP A 314 4.14 -3.87 3.20
N ASP A 315 4.27 -3.05 2.16
CA ASP A 315 4.99 -1.78 2.21
C ASP A 315 4.27 -0.70 3.06
N ALA A 316 5.00 0.22 3.70
CA ALA A 316 4.41 1.40 4.34
C ALA A 316 3.80 2.36 3.31
N ILE A 317 4.48 2.51 2.17
CA ILE A 317 4.03 3.32 1.04
C ILE A 317 4.43 2.67 -0.28
N ASN A 318 3.48 2.56 -1.20
CA ASN A 318 3.72 2.26 -2.61
C ASN A 318 3.12 3.37 -3.49
N VAL A 319 3.91 3.94 -4.41
CA VAL A 319 3.45 4.97 -5.36
C VAL A 319 3.82 4.56 -6.78
N HIS A 320 2.82 4.34 -7.64
CA HIS A 320 3.06 3.99 -9.04
C HIS A 320 1.90 4.42 -9.97
N SER A 321 2.12 4.31 -11.27
CA SER A 321 1.06 4.21 -12.27
C SER A 321 0.94 2.76 -12.77
N THR A 322 -0.26 2.32 -13.14
CA THR A 322 -0.46 1.05 -13.86
C THR A 322 -0.16 1.24 -15.34
N CYS A 323 0.67 0.36 -15.91
CA CYS A 323 0.86 0.26 -17.36
C CYS A 323 0.01 -0.86 -17.95
N LEU A 324 -0.40 -0.68 -19.21
CA LEU A 324 -1.21 -1.64 -19.95
C LEU A 324 -0.40 -2.22 -21.11
N MET A 325 -0.51 -3.52 -21.34
CA MET A 325 0.17 -4.19 -22.45
C MET A 325 -0.63 -4.00 -23.74
N ILE A 326 0.02 -3.68 -24.86
CA ILE A 326 -0.61 -3.59 -26.19
C ILE A 326 -0.91 -5.01 -26.68
N GLU A 327 -2.17 -5.43 -26.59
CA GLU A 327 -2.66 -6.74 -27.02
C GLU A 327 -2.73 -6.81 -28.55
N THR A 328 -3.36 -5.80 -29.18
CA THR A 328 -3.47 -5.71 -30.63
C THR A 328 -3.42 -4.25 -31.09
N LYS A 329 -3.17 -4.06 -32.40
CA LYS A 329 -3.16 -2.76 -33.07
C LYS A 329 -4.16 -2.81 -34.24
N PRO A 330 -5.47 -2.63 -33.97
CA PRO A 330 -6.51 -2.79 -34.99
C PRO A 330 -6.47 -1.72 -36.09
N ALA A 331 -5.85 -0.55 -35.84
CA ALA A 331 -5.65 0.49 -36.84
C ALA A 331 -4.33 1.25 -36.59
N ALA A 332 -3.98 2.20 -37.47
CA ALA A 332 -2.76 2.98 -37.32
C ALA A 332 -2.74 3.80 -36.02
N ASP A 333 -3.88 4.32 -35.60
CA ASP A 333 -4.15 5.20 -34.46
C ASP A 333 -4.95 4.52 -33.33
N ARG A 334 -5.19 3.20 -33.44
CA ARG A 334 -5.95 2.44 -32.45
C ARG A 334 -5.14 1.28 -31.90
N ILE A 335 -5.19 1.13 -30.57
CA ILE A 335 -4.58 0.03 -29.85
C ILE A 335 -5.59 -0.57 -28.88
N LEU A 336 -5.55 -1.89 -28.76
CA LEU A 336 -6.26 -2.63 -27.72
C LEU A 336 -5.24 -2.97 -26.64
N CYS A 337 -5.47 -2.52 -25.42
CA CYS A 337 -4.56 -2.68 -24.30
C CYS A 337 -5.17 -3.56 -23.21
N ARG A 338 -4.34 -4.39 -22.59
CA ARG A 338 -4.74 -5.36 -21.56
C ARG A 338 -4.12 -5.03 -20.21
N TYR A 339 -4.95 -5.10 -19.17
CA TYR A 339 -4.51 -5.19 -17.78
C TYR A 339 -3.96 -6.58 -17.51
N LYS A 340 -2.67 -6.67 -17.17
CA LYS A 340 -2.01 -7.97 -17.07
C LYS A 340 -2.09 -8.59 -15.69
N HIS A 341 -2.08 -7.76 -14.65
CA HIS A 341 -2.27 -8.24 -13.29
C HIS A 341 -3.75 -8.23 -12.91
N LYS A 342 -4.27 -9.35 -12.41
CA LYS A 342 -5.71 -9.53 -12.08
C LYS A 342 -6.23 -8.57 -11.00
N GLN A 343 -5.35 -8.04 -10.16
CA GLN A 343 -5.70 -7.08 -9.11
C GLN A 343 -5.65 -5.63 -9.59
N SER A 344 -5.27 -5.37 -10.84
CA SER A 344 -5.15 -4.01 -11.41
C SER A 344 -6.25 -3.71 -12.43
N VAL A 345 -7.22 -4.60 -12.61
CA VAL A 345 -8.23 -4.53 -13.68
C VAL A 345 -9.32 -3.49 -13.40
N GLY A 346 -9.97 -3.02 -14.46
CA GLY A 346 -11.31 -2.41 -14.41
C GLY A 346 -11.42 -0.95 -13.98
N PHE A 347 -10.36 -0.32 -13.45
CA PHE A 347 -10.37 1.12 -13.17
C PHE A 347 -9.84 1.94 -14.36
N GLU A 348 -10.15 3.23 -14.44
CA GLU A 348 -9.83 4.03 -15.64
C GLU A 348 -8.36 4.51 -15.66
N VAL A 349 -7.43 3.75 -16.26
CA VAL A 349 -6.03 4.21 -16.41
C VAL A 349 -5.89 5.43 -17.33
N PHE A 350 -6.74 5.53 -18.35
CA PHE A 350 -6.77 6.65 -19.31
C PHE A 350 -8.18 7.22 -19.45
N LEU A 351 -8.27 8.54 -19.58
CA LEU A 351 -9.46 9.27 -20.03
C LEU A 351 -9.16 10.09 -21.29
N PRO A 352 -10.19 10.47 -22.07
CA PRO A 352 -10.01 11.37 -23.21
C PRO A 352 -9.32 12.67 -22.81
N GLY A 353 -8.36 13.12 -23.64
CA GLY A 353 -7.53 14.30 -23.43
C GLY A 353 -6.24 14.06 -22.64
N GLU A 354 -6.10 12.90 -21.99
CA GLU A 354 -4.89 12.53 -21.25
C GLU A 354 -3.75 12.11 -22.17
N SER A 355 -2.53 12.21 -21.65
CA SER A 355 -1.29 11.94 -22.37
C SER A 355 -0.83 10.49 -22.13
N LEU A 356 -0.66 9.74 -23.21
CA LEU A 356 -0.12 8.39 -23.22
C LEU A 356 1.37 8.41 -23.54
N ARG A 357 2.15 7.59 -22.82
CA ARG A 357 3.56 7.31 -23.11
C ARG A 357 3.75 5.82 -23.39
N TYR A 358 4.50 5.51 -24.45
CA TYR A 358 4.86 4.13 -24.79
C TYR A 358 6.05 3.64 -23.97
N ILE A 359 6.06 2.35 -23.65
CA ILE A 359 7.12 1.62 -22.96
C ILE A 359 7.52 0.42 -23.81
N ARG A 360 8.80 0.31 -24.16
CA ARG A 360 9.32 -0.92 -24.80
C ARG A 360 9.45 -2.02 -23.76
N ALA A 361 8.63 -3.06 -23.82
CA ALA A 361 8.50 -3.99 -22.70
C ALA A 361 9.77 -4.83 -22.41
N ARG A 362 10.66 -4.99 -23.40
CA ARG A 362 11.94 -5.71 -23.22
C ARG A 362 12.97 -4.90 -22.43
N THR A 363 13.08 -3.61 -22.74
CA THR A 363 14.14 -2.73 -22.19
C THR A 363 13.61 -1.73 -21.15
N LEU A 364 12.29 -1.69 -20.94
CA LEU A 364 11.54 -0.69 -20.16
C LEU A 364 11.73 0.75 -20.63
N GLU A 365 12.40 0.98 -21.76
CA GLU A 365 12.65 2.33 -22.26
C GLU A 365 11.33 3.01 -22.64
N THR A 366 11.13 4.21 -22.07
CA THR A 366 9.98 5.05 -22.36
C THR A 366 10.23 5.92 -23.58
N ALA A 367 9.18 6.14 -24.38
CA ALA A 367 9.24 7.11 -25.48
C ALA A 367 9.25 8.55 -24.92
N GLU A 368 10.10 9.42 -25.48
CA GLU A 368 10.14 10.83 -25.10
C GLU A 368 8.85 11.56 -25.46
N LYS A 369 8.32 11.29 -26.67
CA LYS A 369 7.07 11.88 -27.15
C LYS A 369 5.87 11.18 -26.53
N THR A 370 4.96 11.96 -25.97
CA THR A 370 3.61 11.53 -25.57
C THR A 370 2.60 11.76 -26.68
N VAL A 371 1.52 10.97 -26.69
CA VAL A 371 0.39 11.14 -27.62
C VAL A 371 -0.91 11.36 -26.82
N LYS A 372 -1.83 12.16 -27.36
CA LYS A 372 -3.14 12.37 -26.73
C LYS A 372 -4.07 11.19 -26.96
N VAL A 373 -4.75 10.75 -25.91
CA VAL A 373 -5.83 9.78 -25.97
C VAL A 373 -7.11 10.51 -26.38
N MET A 374 -7.70 10.11 -27.50
CA MET A 374 -8.94 10.69 -28.03
C MET A 374 -10.18 9.97 -27.50
N SER A 375 -10.09 8.66 -27.29
CA SER A 375 -11.12 7.87 -26.61
C SER A 375 -10.51 6.68 -25.88
N ALA A 376 -11.18 6.24 -24.82
CA ALA A 376 -10.86 5.03 -24.09
C ALA A 376 -12.15 4.25 -23.83
N GLU A 377 -12.25 3.04 -24.36
CA GLU A 377 -13.45 2.20 -24.26
C GLU A 377 -13.12 0.85 -23.63
N MET A 378 -13.68 0.57 -22.45
CA MET A 378 -13.53 -0.73 -21.79
C MET A 378 -14.33 -1.79 -22.55
N LYS A 379 -13.63 -2.70 -23.23
CA LYS A 379 -14.24 -3.84 -23.95
C LYS A 379 -14.48 -5.04 -23.03
N ALA A 380 -13.67 -5.17 -21.99
CA ALA A 380 -13.82 -6.11 -20.88
C ALA A 380 -13.12 -5.50 -19.64
N PHE A 381 -13.30 -6.08 -18.44
CA PHE A 381 -12.65 -5.54 -17.24
C PHE A 381 -11.12 -5.48 -17.33
N ASP A 382 -10.52 -6.37 -18.12
CA ASP A 382 -9.08 -6.40 -18.36
C ASP A 382 -8.67 -5.89 -19.74
N LEU A 383 -9.58 -5.32 -20.55
CA LEU A 383 -9.30 -4.95 -21.94
C LEU A 383 -9.91 -3.59 -22.30
N VAL A 384 -9.07 -2.65 -22.74
CA VAL A 384 -9.45 -1.28 -23.11
C VAL A 384 -8.97 -0.96 -24.52
N GLU A 385 -9.85 -0.46 -25.37
CA GLU A 385 -9.49 0.09 -26.67
C GLU A 385 -9.22 1.58 -26.55
N LEU A 386 -8.06 2.03 -27.03
CA LEU A 386 -7.66 3.43 -27.05
C LEU A 386 -7.59 3.91 -28.49
N THR A 387 -8.23 5.05 -28.77
CA THR A 387 -8.00 5.83 -30.00
C THR A 387 -7.05 6.98 -29.68
N LEU A 388 -6.03 7.17 -30.52
CA LEU A 388 -4.94 8.10 -30.29
C LEU A 388 -4.97 9.24 -31.30
N ALA A 389 -4.47 10.41 -30.91
CA ALA A 389 -4.43 11.59 -31.78
C ALA A 389 -3.44 11.45 -32.94
N GLU A 390 -2.49 10.51 -32.83
CA GLU A 390 -1.46 10.26 -33.82
C GLU A 390 -1.28 8.74 -34.02
N PRO A 391 -0.79 8.30 -35.19
CA PRO A 391 -0.46 6.91 -35.42
C PRO A 391 0.58 6.37 -34.42
N VAL A 392 0.44 5.10 -34.04
CA VAL A 392 1.43 4.39 -33.20
C VAL A 392 2.79 4.42 -33.90
N PRO A 393 3.86 4.92 -33.24
CA PRO A 393 5.19 5.05 -33.83
C PRO A 393 5.75 3.73 -34.38
N ALA A 394 6.61 3.83 -35.41
CA ALA A 394 7.37 2.69 -35.89
C ALA A 394 8.24 2.10 -34.77
N GLY A 395 8.22 0.77 -34.61
CA GLY A 395 8.97 0.07 -33.57
C GLY A 395 8.27 -0.06 -32.22
N ILE A 396 7.03 0.43 -32.09
CA ILE A 396 6.11 0.05 -31.00
C ILE A 396 5.09 -0.95 -31.55
N GLY A 397 4.85 -2.04 -30.82
CA GLY A 397 3.95 -3.09 -31.28
C GLY A 397 3.32 -3.92 -30.17
N VAL A 398 2.78 -5.07 -30.57
CA VAL A 398 2.16 -6.04 -29.65
C VAL A 398 3.19 -6.51 -28.62
N GLY A 399 2.78 -6.54 -27.35
CA GLY A 399 3.63 -6.92 -26.23
C GLY A 399 4.40 -5.77 -25.57
N ASP A 400 4.54 -4.61 -26.24
CA ASP A 400 4.95 -3.37 -25.59
C ASP A 400 3.85 -2.87 -24.64
N ALA A 401 4.15 -1.85 -23.84
CA ALA A 401 3.21 -1.32 -22.87
C ALA A 401 2.99 0.19 -23.04
N VAL A 402 1.97 0.70 -22.37
CA VAL A 402 1.63 2.12 -22.31
C VAL A 402 1.37 2.54 -20.87
N GLU A 403 1.83 3.74 -20.50
CA GLU A 403 1.58 4.37 -19.20
C GLU A 403 0.94 5.75 -19.39
N ASN A 404 0.30 6.25 -18.35
CA ASN A 404 -0.27 7.59 -18.35
C ASN A 404 0.78 8.62 -17.90
N ALA A 405 1.09 9.57 -18.77
CA ALA A 405 2.11 10.59 -18.54
C ALA A 405 1.63 11.75 -17.66
N ASP A 406 0.31 11.90 -17.46
CA ASP A 406 -0.25 12.99 -16.66
C ASP A 406 -0.40 12.63 -15.16
N TRP A 407 -0.30 11.33 -14.83
CA TRP A 407 -0.54 10.78 -13.48
C TRP A 407 0.76 10.34 -12.80
N GLN A 408 1.64 11.33 -12.59
CA GLN A 408 3.01 11.16 -12.09
C GLN A 408 3.22 12.09 -10.89
N PRO A 409 2.84 11.67 -9.67
CA PRO A 409 2.81 12.56 -8.52
C PRO A 409 4.22 12.82 -7.99
N ALA A 410 4.42 14.02 -7.44
CA ALA A 410 5.53 14.27 -6.52
C ALA A 410 5.21 13.67 -5.15
N VAL A 411 6.22 13.19 -4.43
CA VAL A 411 6.07 12.47 -3.16
C VAL A 411 6.98 13.08 -2.10
N ASP A 412 6.40 13.42 -0.96
CA ASP A 412 7.11 13.73 0.28
C ASP A 412 6.80 12.62 1.31
N PHE A 413 7.79 11.78 1.63
CA PHE A 413 7.73 10.78 2.70
C PHE A 413 8.70 11.18 3.82
N LYS A 414 8.19 11.83 4.88
CA LYS A 414 9.03 12.57 5.82
C LYS A 414 8.78 12.26 7.30
N ARG A 415 9.85 12.11 8.08
CA ARG A 415 9.78 12.01 9.55
C ARG A 415 8.84 10.90 10.04
N ASN A 416 8.75 9.81 9.29
CA ASN A 416 7.97 8.65 9.67
C ASN A 416 8.84 7.63 10.42
N ILE A 417 8.20 6.74 11.16
CA ILE A 417 8.83 5.52 11.67
C ILE A 417 8.22 4.35 10.93
N VAL A 418 9.05 3.57 10.26
CA VAL A 418 8.67 2.30 9.62
C VAL A 418 9.43 1.17 10.30
N ARG A 419 8.71 0.23 10.90
CA ARG A 419 9.35 -0.88 11.62
C ARG A 419 8.59 -2.18 11.59
N ASN A 420 9.30 -3.30 11.70
CA ASN A 420 8.71 -4.64 11.76
C ASN A 420 7.76 -4.93 10.58
N SER A 421 8.05 -4.41 9.38
CA SER A 421 7.32 -4.77 8.16
C SER A 421 7.90 -6.05 7.56
N THR A 422 7.06 -6.89 6.94
CA THR A 422 7.48 -8.23 6.49
C THR A 422 7.94 -8.37 5.03
N PRO A 423 7.77 -7.38 4.14
CA PRO A 423 8.62 -7.25 2.96
C PRO A 423 9.33 -5.90 3.01
N ARG A 424 9.07 -4.97 2.08
CA ARG A 424 9.80 -3.69 2.04
C ARG A 424 9.18 -2.69 3.00
N ALA A 425 9.80 -1.51 3.09
CA ALA A 425 9.21 -0.35 3.73
C ALA A 425 8.62 0.63 2.70
N THR A 426 9.35 1.04 1.67
CA THR A 426 8.81 1.95 0.65
C THR A 426 9.05 1.43 -0.76
N LEU A 427 8.09 1.67 -1.66
CA LEU A 427 8.20 1.45 -3.10
C LEU A 427 7.83 2.72 -3.88
N PHE A 428 8.83 3.32 -4.53
CA PHE A 428 8.63 4.52 -5.34
C PHE A 428 8.84 4.20 -6.82
N THR A 429 7.79 4.41 -7.61
CA THR A 429 7.76 4.18 -9.05
C THR A 429 7.02 5.34 -9.72
N THR A 430 7.57 6.55 -9.62
CA THR A 430 6.97 7.77 -10.19
C THR A 430 8.05 8.68 -10.78
N PRO A 431 7.83 9.29 -11.96
CA PRO A 431 8.73 10.31 -12.49
C PRO A 431 8.72 11.63 -11.71
N GLY A 432 7.64 11.94 -10.99
CA GLY A 432 7.58 13.12 -10.14
C GLY A 432 8.65 13.07 -9.04
N ARG A 433 9.08 14.25 -8.56
CA ARG A 433 10.10 14.36 -7.51
C ARG A 433 9.73 13.50 -6.29
N VAL A 434 10.67 12.70 -5.80
CA VAL A 434 10.54 11.93 -4.56
C VAL A 434 11.51 12.46 -3.51
N LEU A 435 10.98 12.80 -2.33
CA LEU A 435 11.75 13.13 -1.15
C LEU A 435 11.44 12.13 -0.03
N CYS A 436 12.41 11.28 0.29
CA CYS A 436 12.40 10.39 1.45
C CYS A 436 13.32 10.99 2.52
N GLU A 437 12.78 11.68 3.51
CA GLU A 437 13.57 12.52 4.43
C GLU A 437 13.28 12.31 5.92
N GLY A 438 14.33 12.14 6.71
CA GLY A 438 14.22 12.16 8.17
C GLY A 438 13.45 10.98 8.75
N ASN A 439 13.30 9.88 8.02
CA ASN A 439 12.57 8.70 8.49
C ASN A 439 13.48 7.75 9.29
N LEU A 440 12.88 6.98 10.19
CA LEU A 440 13.51 5.82 10.81
C LEU A 440 12.96 4.55 10.16
N PHE A 441 13.86 3.75 9.58
CA PHE A 441 13.59 2.39 9.13
C PHE A 441 14.26 1.43 10.10
N ASP A 442 13.47 0.62 10.81
CA ASP A 442 13.95 -0.16 11.94
C ASP A 442 13.44 -1.60 11.85
N HIS A 443 14.34 -2.57 11.69
CA HIS A 443 13.97 -3.99 11.54
C HIS A 443 12.98 -4.25 10.39
N VAL A 444 13.22 -3.62 9.24
CA VAL A 444 12.48 -3.89 8.00
C VAL A 444 12.96 -5.22 7.44
N ALA A 445 12.05 -6.15 7.16
CA ALA A 445 12.41 -7.48 6.68
C ALA A 445 13.11 -7.47 5.31
N GLY A 446 12.72 -6.54 4.44
CA GLY A 446 13.27 -6.33 3.11
C GLY A 446 13.98 -4.99 2.95
N GLN A 447 13.86 -4.40 1.77
CA GLN A 447 14.48 -3.13 1.42
C GLN A 447 13.76 -1.97 2.12
N ALA A 448 14.53 -1.05 2.70
CA ALA A 448 13.97 0.14 3.32
C ALA A 448 13.42 1.11 2.26
N VAL A 449 14.23 1.36 1.21
CA VAL A 449 13.81 2.18 0.07
C VAL A 449 13.97 1.38 -1.21
N HIS A 450 12.87 1.12 -1.91
CA HIS A 450 12.88 0.43 -3.19
C HIS A 450 12.39 1.34 -4.32
N MET A 451 13.13 1.35 -5.42
CA MET A 451 12.71 1.89 -6.70
C MET A 451 12.66 0.74 -7.69
N SER A 452 11.48 0.48 -8.24
CA SER A 452 11.22 -0.62 -9.17
C SER A 452 10.55 -0.08 -10.42
N ALA A 453 10.27 -0.99 -11.34
CA ALA A 453 9.23 -0.90 -12.36
C ALA A 453 9.20 -2.24 -13.10
N ASP A 454 8.04 -2.61 -13.64
CA ASP A 454 7.99 -3.73 -14.56
C ASP A 454 6.84 -3.61 -15.58
N ALA A 455 7.04 -4.29 -16.71
CA ALA A 455 6.00 -4.61 -17.69
C ALA A 455 6.01 -6.14 -17.92
N ARG A 456 5.99 -6.89 -16.81
CA ARG A 456 6.10 -8.35 -16.82
C ARG A 456 5.17 -9.04 -15.82
N ASP A 457 5.21 -8.59 -14.57
CA ASP A 457 4.59 -9.27 -13.43
C ASP A 457 3.48 -8.36 -12.86
N TRP A 458 3.84 -7.24 -12.24
CA TRP A 458 2.89 -6.31 -11.60
C TRP A 458 2.36 -5.25 -12.56
N TYR A 459 3.10 -4.94 -13.63
CA TYR A 459 2.76 -3.86 -14.56
C TYR A 459 2.63 -2.49 -13.87
N GLU A 460 3.54 -2.25 -12.93
CA GLU A 460 3.69 -0.98 -12.22
C GLU A 460 4.82 -0.19 -12.88
N SER A 461 4.51 1.05 -13.26
CA SER A 461 5.32 1.89 -14.15
C SER A 461 5.47 3.29 -13.61
N GLY A 462 6.56 3.94 -14.03
CA GLY A 462 6.94 5.27 -13.60
C GLY A 462 8.43 5.35 -13.29
N ALA A 463 9.22 5.71 -14.30
CA ALA A 463 10.66 5.87 -14.15
C ALA A 463 11.02 7.04 -13.23
N CYS A 464 11.51 6.75 -12.02
CA CYS A 464 12.04 7.77 -11.09
C CYS A 464 13.09 8.67 -11.77
N SER A 465 12.89 9.99 -11.67
CA SER A 465 13.69 10.97 -12.41
C SER A 465 14.33 12.07 -11.57
N ASP A 466 13.92 12.19 -10.31
CA ASP A 466 14.46 13.10 -9.29
C ASP A 466 14.13 12.52 -7.92
N VAL A 467 15.11 11.89 -7.27
CA VAL A 467 14.94 11.25 -5.96
C VAL A 467 15.99 11.73 -4.98
N THR A 468 15.54 12.18 -3.82
CA THR A 468 16.40 12.51 -2.69
C THR A 468 16.05 11.62 -1.49
N VAL A 469 17.03 10.85 -1.02
CA VAL A 469 16.98 10.07 0.22
C VAL A 469 17.93 10.74 1.20
N ARG A 470 17.39 11.49 2.17
CA ARG A 470 18.20 12.34 3.06
C ARG A 470 17.89 12.22 4.54
N GLY A 471 18.92 12.21 5.38
CA GLY A 471 18.75 12.37 6.82
C GLY A 471 17.98 11.24 7.49
N ASN A 472 17.86 10.08 6.82
CA ASN A 472 17.16 8.92 7.36
C ASN A 472 18.10 8.10 8.25
N VAL A 473 17.52 7.30 9.13
CA VAL A 473 18.22 6.27 9.91
C VAL A 473 17.74 4.90 9.43
N PHE A 474 18.67 4.06 9.00
CA PHE A 474 18.42 2.67 8.62
C PHE A 474 19.05 1.77 9.67
N ARG A 475 18.24 0.99 10.39
CA ARG A 475 18.68 0.06 11.42
C ARG A 475 18.23 -1.35 11.09
N ASP A 476 19.19 -2.26 10.97
CA ASP A 476 18.97 -3.70 10.78
C ASP A 476 17.86 -4.00 9.75
N CYS A 477 17.97 -3.39 8.58
CA CYS A 477 17.06 -3.62 7.46
C CYS A 477 17.49 -4.87 6.67
N MET A 478 16.65 -5.32 5.73
CA MET A 478 16.89 -6.52 4.90
C MET A 478 17.08 -7.84 5.67
N ILE A 479 16.44 -7.98 6.82
CA ILE A 479 16.60 -9.16 7.71
C ILE A 479 16.37 -10.49 6.99
N CYS A 480 15.39 -10.55 6.07
CA CYS A 480 15.02 -11.80 5.39
C CYS A 480 15.18 -11.77 3.87
N GLY A 481 15.58 -10.65 3.26
CA GLY A 481 15.83 -10.61 1.82
C GLY A 481 15.97 -9.23 1.20
N GLY A 482 16.31 -9.26 -0.08
CA GLY A 482 16.60 -8.09 -0.92
C GLY A 482 18.06 -8.06 -1.38
N LYS A 483 18.45 -7.01 -2.09
CA LYS A 483 19.81 -6.84 -2.63
C LYS A 483 20.54 -5.63 -2.07
N GLY A 484 19.83 -4.66 -1.50
CA GLY A 484 20.43 -3.53 -0.79
C GLY A 484 19.41 -2.79 0.07
N VAL A 485 19.88 -2.13 1.15
CA VAL A 485 19.02 -1.38 2.08
C VAL A 485 18.21 -0.34 1.30
N ILE A 486 18.91 0.35 0.40
CA ILE A 486 18.33 1.08 -0.71
C ILE A 486 18.51 0.23 -1.97
N GLN A 487 17.41 -0.20 -2.58
CA GLN A 487 17.44 -0.98 -3.81
C GLN A 487 16.82 -0.19 -4.97
N ILE A 488 17.52 -0.16 -6.09
CA ILE A 488 17.07 0.43 -7.34
C ILE A 488 17.18 -0.67 -8.40
N ASP A 489 16.07 -1.40 -8.64
CA ASP A 489 16.08 -2.61 -9.47
C ASP A 489 14.84 -2.68 -10.37
N PRO A 490 14.80 -1.90 -11.46
CA PRO A 490 13.76 -2.05 -12.46
C PRO A 490 13.91 -3.42 -13.13
N ASN A 491 12.79 -4.11 -13.34
CA ASN A 491 12.75 -5.49 -13.83
C ASN A 491 12.90 -5.54 -15.37
N VAL A 492 14.06 -5.08 -15.85
CA VAL A 492 14.41 -5.02 -17.27
C VAL A 492 14.67 -6.43 -17.80
N LYS A 493 13.91 -6.88 -18.81
CA LYS A 493 14.04 -8.24 -19.38
C LYS A 493 15.31 -8.41 -20.20
N ASP A 494 15.73 -7.37 -20.91
CA ASP A 494 16.89 -7.37 -21.79
C ASP A 494 17.77 -6.14 -21.53
N LEU A 495 18.54 -6.22 -20.46
CA LEU A 495 19.43 -5.14 -20.03
C LEU A 495 20.50 -4.82 -21.08
N LYS A 496 20.97 -5.83 -21.83
CA LYS A 496 22.01 -5.67 -22.87
C LYS A 496 21.52 -4.84 -24.06
N ALA A 497 20.23 -4.90 -24.37
CA ALA A 497 19.62 -4.14 -25.46
C ALA A 497 19.21 -2.71 -25.06
N GLN A 498 19.26 -2.37 -23.77
CA GLN A 498 18.85 -1.07 -23.27
C GLN A 498 19.83 0.03 -23.68
N LYS A 499 19.32 1.14 -24.23
CA LYS A 499 20.16 2.28 -24.67
C LYS A 499 20.19 3.39 -23.62
N ALA A 500 19.08 3.61 -22.93
CA ALA A 500 18.97 4.60 -21.84
C ALA A 500 18.66 3.94 -20.49
N ARG A 501 19.28 4.44 -19.42
CA ARG A 501 19.01 3.99 -18.05
C ARG A 501 17.59 4.35 -17.64
N TYR A 502 16.93 3.42 -16.94
CA TYR A 502 15.52 3.57 -16.60
C TYR A 502 15.34 4.66 -15.54
N HIS A 503 16.00 4.54 -14.39
CA HIS A 503 15.97 5.55 -13.33
C HIS A 503 17.11 6.58 -13.48
N ARG A 504 16.90 7.80 -12.97
CA ARG A 504 17.91 8.86 -13.02
C ARG A 504 17.83 9.86 -11.87
N ASN A 505 18.94 10.56 -11.65
CA ASN A 505 19.11 11.65 -10.68
C ASN A 505 18.69 11.26 -9.26
N ILE A 506 19.48 10.36 -8.68
CA ILE A 506 19.23 9.84 -7.34
C ILE A 506 20.33 10.36 -6.42
N LEU A 507 19.94 11.08 -5.38
CA LEU A 507 20.82 11.61 -4.33
C LEU A 507 20.53 10.90 -3.01
N ILE A 508 21.55 10.27 -2.44
CA ILE A 508 21.53 9.61 -1.13
C ILE A 508 22.51 10.37 -0.24
N GLU A 509 22.01 11.19 0.68
CA GLU A 509 22.86 12.09 1.47
C GLU A 509 22.51 12.19 2.96
N ASP A 510 23.52 12.43 3.79
CA ASP A 510 23.36 12.70 5.24
C ASP A 510 22.57 11.63 6.01
N ASN A 511 22.51 10.39 5.52
CA ASN A 511 21.81 9.29 6.21
C ASN A 511 22.74 8.60 7.22
N VAL A 512 22.14 7.88 8.16
CA VAL A 512 22.82 7.00 9.11
C VAL A 512 22.44 5.55 8.82
N PHE A 513 23.44 4.70 8.57
CA PHE A 513 23.26 3.27 8.35
C PHE A 513 23.86 2.50 9.53
N GLU A 514 22.99 1.92 10.34
CA GLU A 514 23.25 0.99 11.45
C GLU A 514 22.97 -0.42 10.93
N GLN A 515 23.87 -0.98 10.11
CA GLN A 515 23.61 -2.19 9.33
C GLN A 515 24.78 -3.17 9.42
N GLU A 516 24.58 -4.33 10.04
CA GLU A 516 25.66 -5.32 10.18
C GLU A 516 25.88 -6.20 8.94
N ILE A 517 24.83 -6.46 8.14
CA ILE A 517 24.89 -7.41 7.02
C ILE A 517 24.12 -6.88 5.82
N GLY A 518 24.77 -6.91 4.66
CA GLY A 518 24.14 -6.70 3.35
C GLY A 518 24.49 -5.35 2.73
N PRO A 519 24.44 -5.25 1.39
CA PRO A 519 24.81 -4.01 0.70
C PRO A 519 23.94 -2.82 1.14
N LEU A 520 24.56 -1.65 1.30
CA LEU A 520 23.84 -0.42 1.59
C LEU A 520 23.00 0.02 0.39
N VAL A 521 23.57 -0.13 -0.81
CA VAL A 521 22.89 0.18 -2.07
C VAL A 521 23.08 -0.96 -3.06
N PHE A 522 21.96 -1.42 -3.63
CA PHE A 522 21.94 -2.14 -4.89
C PHE A 522 21.36 -1.22 -5.96
N ALA A 523 22.06 -1.01 -7.07
CA ALA A 523 21.55 -0.20 -8.18
C ALA A 523 21.75 -0.88 -9.52
N ARG A 524 20.67 -0.95 -10.30
CA ARG A 524 20.65 -1.42 -11.68
C ARG A 524 19.96 -0.41 -12.59
N SER A 525 20.55 -0.17 -13.77
CA SER A 525 19.95 0.70 -14.79
C SER A 525 19.68 2.13 -14.29
N VAL A 526 20.71 2.77 -13.72
CA VAL A 526 20.62 4.13 -13.16
C VAL A 526 21.60 5.08 -13.85
N SER A 527 21.14 6.31 -14.14
CA SER A 527 21.99 7.42 -14.57
C SER A 527 22.05 8.50 -13.48
N ASN A 528 23.26 8.96 -13.12
CA ASN A 528 23.49 9.97 -12.09
C ASN A 528 23.00 9.54 -10.69
N LEU A 529 23.76 8.64 -10.06
CA LEU A 529 23.57 8.20 -8.67
C LEU A 529 24.67 8.80 -7.79
N VAL A 530 24.28 9.62 -6.82
CA VAL A 530 25.20 10.33 -5.92
C VAL A 530 25.00 9.84 -4.49
N TRP A 531 26.07 9.39 -3.87
CA TRP A 531 26.15 9.09 -2.45
C TRP A 531 27.11 10.08 -1.80
N ARG A 532 26.65 10.81 -0.78
CA ARG A 532 27.51 11.74 -0.04
C ARG A 532 27.17 11.93 1.43
N ALA A 533 28.16 12.15 2.27
CA ALA A 533 28.02 12.53 3.67
C ALA A 533 27.16 11.55 4.52
N ASN A 534 27.09 10.29 4.10
CA ASN A 534 26.40 9.26 4.88
C ASN A 534 27.34 8.71 5.96
N ARG A 535 26.79 8.33 7.11
CA ARG A 535 27.53 7.70 8.21
C ARG A 535 27.18 6.23 8.28
N VAL A 536 28.18 5.36 8.29
CA VAL A 536 27.97 3.92 8.25
C VAL A 536 28.66 3.21 9.40
N THR A 537 27.92 2.36 10.10
CA THR A 537 28.43 1.35 11.05
C THR A 537 28.03 -0.04 10.56
N GLY A 538 29.00 -0.96 10.50
CA GLY A 538 28.82 -2.33 10.01
C GLY A 538 29.23 -2.49 8.54
N ASP A 539 28.38 -3.09 7.71
CA ASP A 539 28.59 -3.35 6.29
C ASP A 539 28.70 -2.03 5.49
N LYS A 540 29.68 -1.96 4.58
CA LYS A 540 29.97 -0.78 3.74
C LYS A 540 29.88 -1.08 2.24
N SER A 541 29.31 -2.22 1.87
CA SER A 541 29.32 -2.70 0.49
C SER A 541 28.24 -2.03 -0.36
N PHE A 542 28.55 -1.92 -1.65
CA PHE A 542 27.66 -1.43 -2.69
C PHE A 542 27.69 -2.41 -3.86
N ASP A 543 26.54 -2.64 -4.50
CA ASP A 543 26.43 -3.46 -5.71
C ASP A 543 25.80 -2.63 -6.84
N ILE A 544 26.58 -2.37 -7.88
CA ILE A 544 26.24 -1.42 -8.94
C ILE A 544 26.37 -2.11 -10.30
N GLU A 545 25.24 -2.28 -10.98
CA GLU A 545 25.14 -2.95 -12.27
C GLU A 545 24.60 -1.99 -13.34
N PHE A 546 25.28 -1.90 -14.48
CA PHE A 546 24.76 -1.14 -15.64
C PHE A 546 24.33 0.29 -15.27
N CYS A 547 25.13 1.00 -14.47
CA CYS A 547 24.87 2.38 -14.08
C CYS A 547 25.89 3.34 -14.72
N GLU A 548 25.56 4.62 -14.80
CA GLU A 548 26.44 5.68 -15.32
C GLU A 548 26.38 6.93 -14.43
N GLY A 549 27.45 7.71 -14.40
CA GLY A 549 27.51 8.93 -13.58
C GLY A 549 27.42 8.69 -12.07
N VAL A 550 27.92 7.54 -11.59
CA VAL A 550 27.90 7.16 -10.17
C VAL A 550 29.03 7.88 -9.42
N LYS A 551 28.73 8.52 -8.29
CA LYS A 551 29.69 9.28 -7.46
C LYS A 551 29.49 8.99 -5.98
N PHE A 552 30.38 8.21 -5.37
CA PHE A 552 30.34 7.87 -3.95
C PHE A 552 31.54 8.48 -3.24
N ASP A 553 31.32 9.19 -2.14
CA ASP A 553 32.39 9.46 -1.18
C ASP A 553 32.64 8.25 -0.26
N GLU A 554 33.75 8.27 0.47
CA GLU A 554 34.08 7.18 1.39
C GLU A 554 33.07 7.10 2.55
N PRO A 555 32.52 5.91 2.89
CA PRO A 555 31.49 5.74 3.92
C PRO A 555 31.95 5.79 5.38
#